data_AF-I5C7B3-F1
#
_entry.id   AF-I5C7B3-F1
#
_cell.length_a   1.000
_cell.length_b   1.000
_cell.length_c   1.000
_cell.angle_alpha   90.00
_cell.angle_beta   90.00
_cell.angle_gamma   90.00
#
_symmetry.space_group_name_H-M   'P 1'
#
loop_
_entity.id
_entity.type
_entity.pdbx_description
1 polymer ?
#
loop_
_entity_poly.entity_id
_entity_poly.type
_entity_poly.pdbx_seq_one_letter_code
_entity_poly.pdbx_strand_id
1 'polypeptide(L)'
;MASTLSPALEALFRSVPEVYPQVPPGLLPQPLQQGHIHDTWRLGEAFVLQRFNLYVFPNAQAVAANHARLRKRENASPLPFHLALPLPNRDGALFTQFDASRYRITPFFKAPA
;
A
#
# COMPACT_ATOMS: atom_id res chain seq x y z
N MET A 1 6.93 -24.64 0.41
CA MET A 1 7.92 -24.24 1.44
C MET A 1 7.48 -22.91 2.00
N ALA A 2 7.24 -22.79 3.30
CA ALA A 2 6.91 -21.51 3.92
C ALA A 2 8.19 -20.66 3.91
N SER A 3 8.19 -19.59 3.11
CA SER A 3 9.24 -18.58 3.16
C SER A 3 9.11 -17.83 4.48
N THR A 4 10.05 -18.03 5.39
CA THR A 4 10.13 -17.25 6.63
C THR A 4 10.43 -15.79 6.25
N LEU A 5 9.55 -14.87 6.62
CA LEU A 5 9.76 -13.45 6.41
C LEU A 5 11.02 -13.01 7.16
N SER A 6 11.75 -12.02 6.63
CA SER A 6 12.86 -11.45 7.39
C SER A 6 12.33 -10.74 8.66
N PRO A 7 13.10 -10.69 9.76
CA PRO A 7 12.69 -9.99 10.98
C PRO A 7 12.28 -8.52 10.74
N ALA A 8 12.93 -7.85 9.78
CA ALA A 8 12.60 -6.48 9.39
C ALA A 8 11.22 -6.38 8.72
N LEU A 9 10.88 -7.34 7.84
CA LEU A 9 9.56 -7.40 7.23
C LEU A 9 8.49 -7.73 8.28
N GLU A 10 8.76 -8.65 9.21
CA GLU A 10 7.83 -8.94 10.31
C GLU A 10 7.57 -7.70 11.18
N ALA A 11 8.62 -6.94 11.52
CA ALA A 11 8.49 -5.70 12.27
C ALA A 11 7.64 -4.66 11.52
N LEU A 12 7.87 -4.50 10.22
CA LEU A 12 7.04 -3.65 9.36
C LEU A 12 5.57 -4.07 9.43
N PHE A 13 5.25 -5.35 9.20
CA PHE A 13 3.86 -5.82 9.20
C PHE A 13 3.18 -5.66 10.57
N ARG A 14 3.91 -5.87 11.67
CA ARG A 14 3.39 -5.62 13.03
C ARG A 14 3.05 -4.14 13.25
N SER A 15 3.82 -3.21 12.69
CA SER A 15 3.58 -1.77 12.83
C SER A 15 2.44 -1.22 11.95
N VAL A 16 1.98 -1.97 10.94
CA VAL A 16 1.00 -1.48 9.96
C VAL A 16 -0.26 -0.89 10.60
N PRO A 17 -0.93 -1.53 11.58
CA PRO A 17 -2.14 -0.99 12.20
C PRO A 17 -1.92 0.31 12.98
N GLU A 18 -0.72 0.52 13.52
CA GLU A 18 -0.35 1.74 14.25
C GLU A 18 -0.16 2.93 13.31
N VAL A 19 0.28 2.64 12.08
CA VAL A 19 0.51 3.63 11.02
C VAL A 19 -0.74 3.87 10.20
N TYR A 20 -1.53 2.82 9.94
CA TYR A 20 -2.75 2.83 9.15
C TYR A 20 -3.91 2.32 10.00
N PRO A 21 -4.59 3.20 10.78
CA PRO A 21 -5.67 2.79 11.68
C PRO A 21 -6.84 2.10 10.98
N GLN A 22 -6.96 2.25 9.65
CA GLN A 22 -7.98 1.58 8.84
C GLN A 22 -7.65 0.09 8.57
N VAL A 23 -6.44 -0.36 8.87
CA VAL A 23 -5.98 -1.73 8.65
C VAL A 23 -6.04 -2.51 9.97
N PRO A 24 -6.82 -3.60 10.06
CA PRO A 24 -6.90 -4.41 11.27
C PRO A 24 -5.55 -5.03 11.67
N PRO A 25 -5.30 -5.22 12.99
CA PRO A 25 -4.13 -5.96 13.45
C PRO A 25 -4.21 -7.46 13.12
N GLY A 26 -3.06 -8.12 13.15
CA GLY A 26 -2.97 -9.58 12.98
C GLY A 26 -3.07 -10.07 11.53
N LEU A 27 -3.13 -9.18 10.53
CA LEU A 27 -3.14 -9.58 9.13
C LEU A 27 -1.77 -10.10 8.70
N LEU A 28 -1.74 -11.37 8.28
CA LEU A 28 -0.53 -12.00 7.76
C LEU A 28 -0.35 -11.63 6.28
N PRO A 29 0.89 -11.30 5.86
CA PRO A 29 1.18 -10.93 4.49
C PRO A 29 1.29 -12.16 3.59
N GLN A 30 0.78 -12.01 2.37
CA GLN A 30 0.90 -13.00 1.29
C GLN A 30 1.55 -12.33 0.09
N PRO A 31 2.73 -12.78 -0.38
CA PRO A 31 3.37 -12.20 -1.56
C PRO A 31 2.47 -12.25 -2.80
N LEU A 32 2.40 -11.15 -3.54
CA LEU A 32 1.77 -11.08 -4.86
C LEU A 32 2.87 -11.05 -5.93
N GLN A 33 3.11 -12.19 -6.58
CA GLN A 33 4.33 -12.43 -7.37
C GLN A 33 4.29 -11.98 -8.83
N GLN A 34 3.21 -11.35 -9.29
CA GLN A 34 3.07 -10.95 -10.71
C GLN A 34 3.48 -9.49 -10.99
N GLY A 35 3.90 -8.74 -9.97
CA GLY A 35 4.38 -7.37 -10.16
C GLY A 35 5.86 -7.31 -10.51
N HIS A 36 6.22 -6.61 -11.58
CA HIS A 36 7.63 -6.44 -11.99
C HIS A 36 8.32 -5.21 -11.41
N ILE A 37 7.56 -4.26 -10.87
CA ILE A 37 8.11 -2.96 -10.45
C ILE A 37 8.21 -2.84 -8.93
N HIS A 38 7.16 -3.20 -8.20
CA HIS A 38 7.08 -3.07 -6.74
C HIS A 38 7.04 -4.43 -6.07
N ASP A 39 7.71 -4.58 -4.93
CA ASP A 39 7.45 -5.72 -4.06
C ASP A 39 6.08 -5.51 -3.42
N THR A 40 5.22 -6.51 -3.61
CA THR A 40 3.80 -6.37 -3.31
C THR A 40 3.35 -7.55 -2.45
N TRP A 41 2.61 -7.24 -1.39
CA TRP A 41 2.00 -8.21 -0.49
C TRP A 41 0.52 -7.91 -0.33
N ARG A 42 -0.31 -8.94 -0.34
CA ARG A 42 -1.70 -8.87 0.09
C ARG A 42 -1.77 -9.01 1.62
N LEU A 43 -2.56 -8.18 2.27
CA LEU A 43 -2.85 -8.26 3.71
C LEU A 43 -4.33 -8.60 3.88
N GLY A 44 -4.61 -9.82 4.34
CA GLY A 44 -5.99 -10.33 4.41
C GLY A 44 -6.67 -10.33 3.03
N GLU A 45 -7.95 -9.95 2.99
CA GLU A 45 -8.77 -9.95 1.78
C GLU A 45 -9.06 -8.55 1.21
N ALA A 46 -8.58 -7.50 1.87
CA ALA A 46 -9.02 -6.12 1.61
C ALA A 46 -7.90 -5.12 1.35
N PHE A 47 -6.63 -5.51 1.53
CA PHE A 47 -5.51 -4.57 1.44
C PHE A 47 -4.33 -5.12 0.67
N VAL A 48 -3.58 -4.20 0.06
CA VAL A 48 -2.29 -4.46 -0.59
C VAL A 48 -1.25 -3.53 0.00
N LEU A 49 -0.16 -4.08 0.53
CA LEU A 49 1.04 -3.33 0.89
C LEU A 49 2.03 -3.39 -0.28
N GLN A 50 2.62 -2.26 -0.62
CA GLN A 50 3.67 -2.18 -1.63
C GLN A 50 4.91 -1.49 -1.07
N ARG A 51 6.07 -2.12 -1.26
CA ARG A 51 7.36 -1.43 -1.19
C ARG A 51 7.57 -0.69 -2.51
N PHE A 52 7.64 0.62 -2.43
CA PHE A 52 7.75 1.48 -3.59
C PHE A 52 9.17 1.44 -4.15
N ASN A 53 9.28 1.29 -5.46
CA ASN A 53 10.57 1.17 -6.13
C ASN A 53 11.09 2.56 -6.47
N LEU A 54 12.02 3.04 -5.63
CA LEU A 54 12.61 4.36 -5.78
C LEU A 54 13.65 4.44 -6.91
N TYR A 55 14.13 3.31 -7.42
CA TYR A 55 14.99 3.31 -8.60
C TYR A 55 14.18 3.67 -9.85
N VAL A 56 13.00 3.06 -10.02
CA VAL A 56 12.09 3.36 -11.14
C VAL A 56 11.37 4.70 -10.93
N PHE A 57 10.99 5.02 -9.69
CA PHE A 57 10.27 6.24 -9.34
C PHE A 57 11.03 7.04 -8.27
N PRO A 58 12.10 7.77 -8.64
CA PRO A 58 12.94 8.48 -7.68
C PRO A 58 12.19 9.61 -6.96
N ASN A 59 11.19 10.21 -7.60
CA ASN A 59 10.35 11.25 -7.01
C ASN A 59 9.00 10.70 -6.52
N ALA A 60 9.03 9.92 -5.44
CA ALA A 60 7.81 9.38 -4.83
C ALA A 60 6.85 10.49 -4.31
N GLN A 61 7.34 11.69 -4.00
CA GLN A 61 6.48 12.81 -3.59
C GLN A 61 5.59 13.31 -4.74
N ALA A 62 6.14 13.42 -5.96
CA ALA A 62 5.35 13.76 -7.14
C ALA A 62 4.26 12.71 -7.41
N VAL A 63 4.60 11.42 -7.25
CA VAL A 63 3.63 10.33 -7.36
C VAL A 63 2.53 10.44 -6.29
N ALA A 64 2.89 10.76 -5.04
CA ALA A 64 1.93 11.01 -3.97
C ALA A 64 0.99 12.19 -4.29
N ALA A 65 1.55 13.30 -4.79
CA ALA A 65 0.78 14.47 -5.19
C ALA A 65 -0.22 14.14 -6.31
N ASN A 66 0.16 13.30 -7.26
CA ASN A 66 -0.74 12.83 -8.31
C ASN A 66 -1.91 12.01 -7.73
N HIS A 67 -1.64 11.07 -6.81
CA HIS A 67 -2.71 10.32 -6.14
C HIS A 67 -3.64 11.22 -5.31
N ALA A 68 -3.10 12.24 -4.63
CA ALA A 68 -3.91 13.20 -3.88
C ALA A 68 -4.85 14.00 -4.81
N ARG A 69 -4.39 14.38 -6.00
CA ARG A 69 -5.22 15.03 -7.03
C ARG A 69 -6.34 14.12 -7.53
N LEU A 70 -6.05 12.85 -7.77
CA LEU A 70 -7.05 11.85 -8.19
C LEU A 70 -8.11 11.63 -7.12
N ARG A 71 -7.69 11.50 -5.85
CA ARG A 71 -8.62 11.34 -4.71
C ARG A 71 -9.62 12.49 -4.61
N LYS A 72 -9.16 13.73 -4.80
CA LYS A 72 -10.05 14.91 -4.81
C LYS A 72 -11.09 14.84 -5.94
N ARG A 73 -10.72 14.29 -7.10
CA ARG A 73 -11.62 14.14 -8.24
C ARG A 73 -12.64 13.01 -8.07
N GLU A 74 -12.22 11.86 -7.54
CA GLU A 74 -13.10 10.72 -7.25
C GLU A 74 -14.26 11.13 -6.33
N ASN A 75 -13.99 11.96 -5.32
CA ASN A 75 -15.03 12.50 -4.43
C ASN A 75 -15.95 13.54 -5.11
N ALA A 76 -15.47 14.24 -6.13
CA ALA A 76 -16.21 15.32 -6.80
C ALA A 76 -17.09 14.81 -7.95
N SER A 77 -16.71 13.71 -8.58
CA SER A 77 -17.47 13.05 -9.64
C SER A 77 -17.25 11.55 -9.53
N PRO A 78 -18.25 10.76 -9.09
CA PRO A 78 -18.07 9.33 -8.93
C PRO A 78 -17.72 8.70 -10.28
N LEU A 79 -16.55 8.06 -10.34
CA LEU A 79 -16.11 7.30 -11.51
C LEU A 79 -16.90 5.99 -11.58
N PRO A 80 -17.12 5.41 -12.78
CA PRO A 80 -17.82 4.14 -12.92
C PRO A 80 -17.00 2.93 -12.44
N PHE A 81 -15.84 3.16 -11.81
CA PHE A 81 -14.94 2.15 -11.28
C PHE A 81 -14.22 2.70 -10.04
N HIS A 82 -13.74 1.79 -9.20
CA HIS A 82 -12.93 2.14 -8.04
C HIS A 82 -11.46 2.35 -8.42
N LEU A 83 -10.86 3.41 -7.89
CA LEU A 83 -9.42 3.60 -7.99
C LEU A 83 -8.70 2.96 -6.79
N ALA A 84 -7.63 2.19 -7.05
CA ALA A 84 -6.73 1.68 -6.02
C ALA A 84 -5.80 2.79 -5.49
N LEU A 85 -6.39 3.84 -4.92
CA LEU A 85 -5.64 4.95 -4.37
C LEU A 85 -5.05 4.59 -2.99
N PRO A 86 -3.81 5.05 -2.69
CA PRO A 86 -3.18 4.76 -1.41
C PRO A 86 -3.98 5.30 -0.23
N LEU A 87 -4.24 4.49 0.79
CA LEU A 87 -4.84 4.93 2.04
C LEU A 87 -3.91 5.94 2.73
N PRO A 88 -4.45 7.05 3.27
CA PRO A 88 -3.67 7.93 4.11
C PRO A 88 -3.29 7.22 5.41
N ASN A 89 -2.04 7.34 5.81
CA ASN A 89 -1.59 6.94 7.15
C ASN A 89 -2.16 7.89 8.22
N ARG A 90 -1.86 7.63 9.50
CA ARG A 90 -2.31 8.44 10.64
C ARG A 90 -1.95 9.92 10.53
N ASP A 91 -0.87 10.25 9.82
CA ASP A 91 -0.39 11.62 9.60
C ASP A 91 -0.99 12.24 8.31
N GLY A 92 -1.89 11.53 7.63
CA GLY A 92 -2.52 11.96 6.38
C GLY A 92 -1.65 11.77 5.12
N ALA A 93 -0.44 11.23 5.25
CA ALA A 93 0.46 11.00 4.12
C ALA A 93 0.11 9.71 3.37
N LEU A 94 0.33 9.71 2.04
CA LEU A 94 0.02 8.57 1.15
C LEU A 94 1.16 7.55 1.03
N PHE A 95 2.31 7.86 1.63
CA PHE A 95 3.44 6.97 1.76
C PHE A 95 3.95 7.05 3.20
N THR A 96 4.37 5.92 3.74
CA THR A 96 5.09 5.83 5.00
C THR A 96 6.53 5.42 4.73
N GLN A 97 7.47 6.09 5.38
CA GLN A 97 8.86 5.65 5.39
C GLN A 97 9.06 4.63 6.51
N PHE A 98 9.67 3.50 6.18
CA PHE A 98 10.13 2.51 7.14
C PHE A 98 11.54 2.12 6.74
N ASP A 99 12.50 2.39 7.62
CA ASP A 99 13.93 2.33 7.31
C ASP A 99 14.27 3.19 6.06
N ALA A 100 15.06 2.66 5.13
CA ALA A 100 15.40 3.33 3.87
C ALA A 100 14.32 3.20 2.76
N SER A 101 13.23 2.49 3.04
CA SER A 101 12.20 2.18 2.04
C SER A 101 10.93 3.01 2.23
N ARG A 102 10.22 3.23 1.12
CA ARG A 102 8.88 3.84 1.14
C ARG A 102 7.82 2.79 0.89
N TYR A 103 6.75 2.86 1.65
CA TYR A 103 5.64 1.93 1.59
C TYR A 103 4.32 2.67 1.41
N ARG A 104 3.37 1.99 0.79
CA ARG A 104 1.97 2.45 0.71
C ARG A 104 1.03 1.27 0.87
N ILE A 105 -0.17 1.55 1.37
CA ILE A 105 -1.27 0.58 1.39
C ILE A 105 -2.37 1.05 0.46
N THR A 106 -2.91 0.16 -0.37
CA THR A 106 -4.11 0.41 -1.18
C THR A 106 -5.20 -0.59 -0.80
N PRO A 107 -6.48 -0.29 -1.08
CA PRO A 107 -7.51 -1.31 -1.08
C PRO A 107 -7.17 -2.44 -2.07
N PHE A 108 -7.53 -3.67 -1.73
CA PHE A 108 -7.55 -4.80 -2.64
C PHE A 108 -8.97 -4.94 -3.20
N PHE A 109 -9.10 -4.83 -4.52
CA PHE A 109 -10.36 -5.08 -5.21
C PHE A 109 -10.31 -6.47 -5.82
N LYS A 110 -11.30 -7.30 -5.50
CA LYS A 110 -11.55 -8.52 -6.27
C LYS A 110 -12.23 -8.10 -7.56
N ALA A 111 -11.73 -8.60 -8.71
CA ALA A 111 -12.48 -8.51 -9.95
C ALA A 111 -13.84 -9.20 -9.74
N PRO A 112 -14.94 -8.68 -10.33
CA PRO A 112 -16.18 -9.43 -10.40
C PRO A 112 -15.91 -10.79 -11.06
N ALA A 113 -16.55 -11.84 -10.52
CA ALA A 113 -16.47 -13.19 -11.07
C ALA A 113 -17.07 -13.26 -12.48
#